data_AF-A0A562L710-F1
#
_entry.id   AF-A0A562L710-F1
#
_cell.length_a   1.000
_cell.length_b   1.000
_cell.length_c   1.000
_cell.angle_alpha   90.00
_cell.angle_beta   90.00
_cell.angle_gamma   90.00
#
_symmetry.space_group_name_H-M   'P 1'
#
loop_
_entity.id
_entity.type
_entity.pdbx_description
1 polymer ?
#
loop_
_entity_poly.entity_id
_entity_poly.type
_entity_poly.pdbx_seq_one_letter_code
_entity_poly.pdbx_strand_id
1 'polypeptide(L)'
;MPATRRLSPLLLAGAFAALTLGCSATPAAAGGSEAGLRSVDANQEFTMSPGDSVALPDRSTLRYVGVKSDSRCRPDVRCVWAGDAEVTFEWTAAGAAAQSFELHTGFADKRSRALGGDSIKLVSLARGEKPEARLRFGTAP
;
A
#
# COMPACT_ATOMS: atom_id res chain seq x y z
N MET A 1 34.36 72.34 -14.11
CA MET A 1 33.50 73.54 -14.19
C MET A 1 33.13 73.75 -15.65
N PRO A 2 31.96 74.31 -15.98
CA PRO A 2 30.57 73.95 -15.70
C PRO A 2 29.94 73.37 -17.02
N ALA A 3 28.66 73.16 -17.28
CA ALA A 3 27.43 73.64 -16.68
C ALA A 3 26.30 72.64 -16.93
N THR A 4 25.45 72.60 -15.92
CA THR A 4 24.15 71.94 -15.77
C THR A 4 23.09 72.38 -16.78
N ARG A 5 22.01 71.57 -16.85
CA ARG A 5 20.56 71.90 -17.05
C ARG A 5 19.96 71.12 -18.23
N ARG A 6 18.75 70.56 -18.19
CA ARG A 6 17.61 70.63 -17.26
C ARG A 6 16.69 69.43 -17.55
N LEU A 7 15.96 68.98 -16.54
CA LEU A 7 14.83 68.05 -16.62
C LEU A 7 13.71 68.60 -17.50
N SER A 8 12.95 67.73 -18.20
CA SER A 8 11.59 67.34 -17.78
C SER A 8 10.87 66.45 -18.82
N PRO A 9 9.79 65.76 -18.41
CA PRO A 9 9.38 64.45 -18.92
C PRO A 9 8.33 64.54 -20.03
N LEU A 10 8.20 63.47 -20.81
CA LEU A 10 6.95 63.19 -21.47
C LEU A 10 6.61 61.71 -21.34
N LEU A 11 5.65 61.49 -20.45
CA LEU A 11 4.77 60.34 -20.35
C LEU A 11 4.38 59.83 -21.75
N LEU A 12 4.77 58.60 -22.07
CA LEU A 12 3.96 57.76 -22.95
C LEU A 12 3.61 56.49 -22.20
N ALA A 13 2.36 56.47 -21.72
CA ALA A 13 1.69 55.29 -21.22
C ALA A 13 1.57 54.27 -22.36
N GLY A 14 2.42 53.26 -22.36
CA GLY A 14 2.31 52.08 -23.20
C GLY A 14 1.70 50.94 -22.40
N ALA A 15 0.38 50.78 -22.48
CA ALA A 15 -0.33 49.64 -21.92
C ALA A 15 0.06 48.36 -22.67
N PHE A 16 1.03 47.62 -22.13
CA PHE A 16 1.36 46.26 -22.57
C PHE A 16 0.47 45.26 -21.83
N ALA A 17 -0.63 44.88 -22.46
CA ALA A 17 -1.43 43.72 -22.07
C ALA A 17 -0.67 42.45 -22.50
N ALA A 18 0.10 41.86 -21.59
CA ALA A 18 0.71 40.55 -21.79
C ALA A 18 -0.17 39.48 -21.14
N LEU A 19 -0.80 38.65 -21.98
CA LEU A 19 -1.46 37.39 -21.59
C LEU A 19 -0.44 36.47 -20.92
N THR A 20 -0.55 36.27 -19.60
CA THR A 20 0.16 35.20 -18.90
C THR A 20 -0.64 33.91 -19.03
N LEU A 21 -0.28 33.10 -20.03
CA LEU A 21 -0.75 31.72 -20.16
C LEU A 21 -0.18 30.91 -18.99
N GLY A 22 -1.06 30.45 -18.11
CA GLY A 22 -0.74 29.62 -16.96
C GLY A 22 -0.23 28.25 -17.37
N CYS A 23 0.85 27.82 -16.72
CA CYS A 23 1.23 26.42 -16.65
C CYS A 23 1.46 26.09 -15.17
N SER A 24 0.36 25.85 -14.47
CA SER A 24 0.41 25.30 -13.11
C SER A 24 0.77 23.83 -13.25
N ALA A 25 2.05 23.50 -13.24
CA ALA A 25 2.50 22.13 -13.05
C ALA A 25 2.13 21.71 -11.62
N THR A 26 1.02 20.99 -11.47
CA THR A 26 0.71 20.25 -10.25
C THR A 26 1.74 19.12 -10.15
N PRO A 27 2.67 19.13 -9.17
CA PRO A 27 3.40 17.93 -8.86
C PRO A 27 2.37 16.88 -8.41
N ALA A 28 2.38 15.73 -9.07
CA ALA A 28 1.64 14.57 -8.65
C ALA A 28 1.96 14.31 -7.17
N ALA A 29 0.93 14.37 -6.33
CA ALA A 29 1.04 13.97 -4.93
C ALA A 29 1.51 12.51 -4.90
N ALA A 30 2.81 12.30 -4.70
CA ALA A 30 3.27 11.10 -4.06
C ALA A 30 2.56 11.08 -2.70
N GLY A 31 1.57 10.20 -2.56
CA GLY A 31 0.92 9.89 -1.30
C GLY A 31 1.91 9.21 -0.35
N GLY A 32 2.95 9.94 0.06
CA GLY A 32 3.68 9.66 1.28
C GLY A 32 2.79 10.10 2.43
N SER A 33 1.80 9.27 2.75
CA SER A 33 1.04 9.44 3.98
C SER A 33 2.03 9.20 5.12
N GLU A 34 2.50 10.26 5.77
CA GLU A 34 3.05 10.20 7.13
C GLU A 34 1.93 9.87 8.14
N ALA A 35 1.13 8.86 7.81
CA ALA A 35 0.14 8.28 8.69
C ALA A 35 0.80 7.13 9.42
N GLY A 36 0.64 7.10 10.74
CA GLY A 36 1.00 5.93 11.54
C GLY A 36 0.48 4.63 10.91
N LEU A 37 1.21 3.55 11.15
CA LEU A 37 0.87 2.22 10.67
C LEU A 37 -0.63 1.92 10.92
N ARG A 38 -1.37 1.59 9.85
CA ARG A 38 -2.80 1.25 9.96
C ARG A 38 -2.98 0.11 10.96
N SER A 39 -3.82 0.31 11.96
CA SER A 39 -4.19 -0.75 12.91
C SER A 39 -5.39 -1.55 12.39
N VAL A 40 -5.47 -2.83 12.77
CA VAL A 40 -6.63 -3.70 12.51
C VAL A 40 -7.19 -4.24 13.82
N ASP A 41 -8.48 -4.56 13.83
CA ASP A 41 -9.15 -5.14 14.97
C ASP A 41 -9.05 -6.67 14.97
N ALA A 42 -9.02 -7.26 16.18
CA ALA A 42 -9.13 -8.70 16.32
C ALA A 42 -10.49 -9.21 15.83
N ASN A 43 -10.50 -10.43 15.32
CA ASN A 43 -11.65 -11.18 14.85
C ASN A 43 -12.44 -10.57 13.68
N GLN A 44 -11.97 -9.44 13.12
CA GLN A 44 -12.53 -8.82 11.92
C GLN A 44 -11.69 -9.16 10.67
N GLU A 45 -12.37 -9.20 9.52
CA GLU A 45 -11.67 -9.34 8.24
C GLU A 45 -11.10 -7.99 7.80
N PHE A 46 -9.88 -8.01 7.28
CA PHE A 46 -9.24 -6.83 6.71
C PHE A 46 -8.52 -7.20 5.41
N THR A 47 -8.35 -6.21 4.55
CA THR A 47 -7.69 -6.37 3.25
C THR A 47 -6.33 -5.68 3.27
N MET A 48 -5.35 -6.29 2.60
CA MET A 48 -4.00 -5.76 2.38
C MET A 48 -3.62 -5.88 0.91
N SER A 49 -2.97 -4.85 0.37
CA SER A 49 -2.27 -4.87 -0.91
C SER A 49 -0.81 -5.29 -0.73
N PRO A 50 -0.14 -5.86 -1.75
CA PRO A 50 1.28 -6.17 -1.66
C PRO A 50 2.11 -4.93 -1.30
N GLY A 51 2.97 -5.04 -0.29
CA GLY A 51 3.75 -3.95 0.28
C GLY A 51 3.12 -3.31 1.52
N ASP A 52 1.81 -3.51 1.76
CA ASP A 52 1.13 -2.95 2.92
C ASP A 52 1.67 -3.54 4.22
N SER A 53 1.69 -2.71 5.25
CA SER A 53 1.99 -3.11 6.63
C SER A 53 0.85 -2.65 7.53
N VAL A 54 0.48 -3.49 8.50
CA VAL A 54 -0.55 -3.18 9.50
C VAL A 54 -0.07 -3.52 10.91
N ALA A 55 -0.51 -2.73 11.89
CA ALA A 55 -0.35 -3.04 13.30
C ALA A 55 -1.45 -4.01 13.73
N LEU A 56 -1.05 -5.10 14.37
CA LEU A 56 -1.96 -6.08 14.96
C LEU A 56 -2.28 -5.69 16.43
N PRO A 57 -3.42 -6.16 16.98
CA PRO A 57 -3.84 -5.88 18.36
C PRO A 57 -2.81 -6.22 19.44
N ASP A 58 -1.96 -7.22 19.20
CA ASP A 58 -0.89 -7.67 20.09
C ASP A 58 0.38 -6.80 20.02
N ARG A 59 0.31 -5.62 19.38
CA ARG A 59 1.43 -4.69 19.12
C ARG A 59 2.48 -5.24 18.16
N SER A 60 2.23 -6.38 17.52
CA SER A 60 3.07 -6.86 16.43
C SER A 60 2.72 -6.17 15.11
N THR A 61 3.60 -6.32 14.11
CA THR A 61 3.40 -5.81 12.76
C THR A 61 3.31 -6.96 11.77
N LEU A 62 2.33 -6.89 10.87
CA LEU A 62 2.20 -7.81 9.75
C LEU A 62 2.41 -7.03 8.45
N ARG A 63 3.32 -7.52 7.60
CA ARG A 63 3.55 -7.00 6.26
C ARG A 63 3.18 -8.04 5.23
N TYR A 64 2.39 -7.63 4.25
CA TYR A 64 2.09 -8.46 3.09
C TYR A 64 3.18 -8.25 2.03
N VAL A 65 3.99 -9.27 1.80
CA VAL A 65 5.10 -9.18 0.82
C VAL A 65 4.56 -9.28 -0.60
N GLY A 66 3.70 -10.28 -0.85
CA GLY A 66 3.13 -10.54 -2.16
C GLY A 66 2.85 -12.03 -2.38
N VAL A 67 2.61 -12.39 -3.62
CA VAL A 67 2.38 -13.78 -4.02
C VAL A 67 3.64 -14.31 -4.67
N LYS A 68 4.15 -15.42 -4.14
CA LYS A 68 5.35 -16.08 -4.65
C LYS A 68 5.05 -16.98 -5.84
N SER A 69 3.91 -17.67 -5.81
CA SER A 69 3.43 -18.53 -6.89
C SER A 69 1.91 -18.55 -6.91
N ASP A 70 1.31 -18.52 -8.10
CA ASP A 70 -0.15 -18.60 -8.28
C ASP A 70 -0.49 -19.55 -9.43
N SER A 71 -0.93 -20.75 -9.07
CA SER A 71 -1.42 -21.79 -9.97
C SER A 71 -2.93 -22.00 -9.83
N ARG A 72 -3.63 -21.09 -9.15
CA ARG A 72 -5.07 -21.25 -8.87
C ARG A 72 -5.85 -21.34 -10.16
N CYS A 73 -6.68 -22.36 -10.26
CA CYS A 73 -7.57 -22.60 -11.40
C CYS A 73 -8.34 -21.33 -11.79
N ARG A 74 -8.25 -20.89 -13.04
CA ARG A 74 -8.99 -19.69 -13.50
C ARG A 74 -10.51 -19.89 -13.34
N PRO A 75 -11.28 -18.81 -13.13
CA PRO A 75 -12.73 -18.91 -12.91
C PRO A 75 -13.50 -19.46 -14.12
N ASP A 76 -12.93 -19.36 -15.33
CA ASP A 76 -13.54 -19.75 -16.60
C ASP A 76 -13.02 -21.10 -17.16
N VAL A 77 -12.26 -21.86 -16.37
CA VAL A 77 -11.68 -23.14 -16.80
C VAL A 77 -12.03 -24.27 -15.85
N ARG A 78 -12.13 -25.49 -16.38
CA ARG A 78 -12.32 -26.71 -15.59
C ARG A 78 -10.97 -27.35 -15.30
N CYS A 79 -10.45 -27.15 -14.10
CA CYS A 79 -9.24 -27.83 -13.67
C CYS A 79 -9.53 -29.22 -13.13
N VAL A 80 -8.64 -30.16 -13.41
CA VAL A 80 -8.69 -31.51 -12.83
C VAL A 80 -8.32 -31.47 -11.33
N TRP A 81 -7.49 -30.50 -10.92
CA TRP A 81 -7.08 -30.30 -9.53
C TRP A 81 -7.33 -28.85 -9.08
N ALA A 82 -7.65 -28.67 -7.80
CA ALA A 82 -7.76 -27.37 -7.16
C ALA A 82 -6.34 -26.80 -6.98
N GLY A 83 -5.89 -25.94 -7.90
CA GLY A 83 -4.57 -25.30 -7.82
C GLY A 83 -4.38 -24.47 -6.53
N ASP A 84 -3.17 -23.93 -6.33
CA ASP A 84 -2.78 -23.23 -5.12
C ASP A 84 -2.10 -21.89 -5.41
N ALA A 85 -2.12 -20.99 -4.42
CA ALA A 85 -1.31 -19.78 -4.40
C ALA A 85 -0.57 -19.68 -3.07
N GLU A 86 0.72 -19.41 -3.16
CA GLU A 86 1.64 -19.19 -2.04
C GLU A 86 1.72 -17.69 -1.75
N VAL A 87 1.13 -17.26 -0.64
CA VAL A 87 1.06 -15.85 -0.23
C VAL A 87 2.08 -15.60 0.87
N THR A 88 3.06 -14.74 0.61
CA THR A 88 4.18 -14.48 1.51
C THR A 88 3.88 -13.28 2.41
N PHE A 89 4.13 -13.46 3.70
CA PHE A 89 3.99 -12.45 4.74
C PHE A 89 5.25 -12.37 5.59
N GLU A 90 5.48 -11.21 6.16
CA GLU A 90 6.47 -10.97 7.21
C GLU A 90 5.74 -10.56 8.48
N TRP A 91 6.07 -11.21 9.59
CA TRP A 91 5.54 -10.85 10.90
C TRP A 91 6.67 -10.46 11.83
N THR A 92 6.49 -9.34 12.54
CA THR A 92 7.45 -8.82 13.49
C THR A 92 6.75 -8.68 14.83
N ALA A 93 7.04 -9.59 15.77
CA ALA A 93 6.56 -9.46 17.14
C ALA A 93 7.17 -8.22 17.81
N ALA A 94 6.51 -7.69 18.84
CA ALA A 94 7.00 -6.52 19.57
C ALA A 94 8.42 -6.76 20.12
N GLY A 95 9.40 -6.00 19.61
CA GLY A 95 10.79 -6.10 20.02
C GLY A 95 11.56 -7.32 19.47
N ALA A 96 10.99 -8.08 18.53
CA ALA A 96 11.65 -9.22 17.90
C ALA A 96 12.06 -8.93 16.44
N ALA A 97 12.89 -9.81 15.87
CA ALA A 97 13.21 -9.76 14.44
C ALA A 97 12.02 -10.21 13.58
N ALA A 98 11.96 -9.71 12.35
CA ALA A 98 10.95 -10.11 11.38
C ALA A 98 11.09 -11.59 10.98
N GLN A 99 9.96 -12.28 10.83
CA GLN A 99 9.86 -13.68 10.43
C GLN A 99 9.00 -13.81 9.19
N SER A 100 9.56 -14.37 8.12
CA SER A 100 8.82 -14.68 6.90
C SER A 100 8.04 -15.99 7.03
N PHE A 101 6.85 -16.04 6.41
CA PHE A 101 6.04 -17.24 6.29
C PHE A 101 5.09 -17.18 5.09
N GLU A 102 4.48 -18.32 4.78
CA GLU A 102 3.56 -18.46 3.66
C GLU A 102 2.21 -18.98 4.16
N LEU A 103 1.13 -18.47 3.55
CA LEU A 103 -0.21 -19.03 3.67
C LEU A 103 -0.66 -19.51 2.29
N HIS A 104 -1.41 -20.60 2.26
CA HIS A 104 -1.86 -21.24 1.03
C HIS A 104 -3.36 -21.10 0.82
N THR A 105 -3.79 -21.07 -0.45
CA THR A 105 -5.21 -21.03 -0.82
C THR A 105 -5.80 -22.42 -1.10
N GLY A 106 -4.97 -23.39 -1.47
CA GLY A 106 -5.39 -24.76 -1.79
C GLY A 106 -5.40 -25.72 -0.60
N PHE A 107 -4.63 -25.43 0.45
CA PHE A 107 -4.43 -26.35 1.58
C PHE A 107 -5.06 -25.80 2.86
N ALA A 108 -6.07 -26.50 3.39
CA ALA A 108 -6.85 -26.02 4.53
C ALA A 108 -6.01 -25.86 5.82
N ASP A 109 -5.09 -26.78 6.05
CA ASP A 109 -4.14 -26.80 7.17
C ASP A 109 -3.08 -25.70 7.07
N LYS A 110 -2.78 -25.22 5.86
CA LYS A 110 -1.79 -24.16 5.61
C LYS A 110 -2.40 -22.80 5.30
N ARG A 111 -3.72 -22.67 5.50
CA ARG A 111 -4.45 -21.41 5.30
C ARG A 111 -4.36 -20.48 6.52
N SER A 112 -3.81 -20.97 7.63
CA SER A 112 -3.67 -20.25 8.89
C SER A 112 -2.28 -20.46 9.47
N ARG A 113 -1.79 -19.49 10.26
CA ARG A 113 -0.55 -19.60 11.03
C ARG A 113 -0.73 -18.97 12.41
N ALA A 114 -0.21 -19.63 13.44
CA ALA A 114 -0.13 -19.06 14.78
C ALA A 114 0.94 -17.95 14.83
N LEU A 115 0.59 -16.80 15.42
CA LEU A 115 1.45 -15.65 15.64
C LEU A 115 1.32 -15.26 17.12
N GLY A 116 2.31 -15.62 17.93
CA GLY A 116 2.22 -15.44 19.38
C GLY A 116 1.07 -16.28 19.98
N GLY A 117 0.15 -15.61 20.69
CA GLY A 117 -1.05 -16.24 21.28
C GLY A 117 -2.28 -16.26 20.36
N ASP A 118 -2.18 -15.66 19.18
CA ASP A 118 -3.26 -15.54 18.20
C ASP A 118 -2.92 -16.28 16.90
N SER A 119 -3.78 -16.18 15.91
CA SER A 119 -3.61 -16.74 14.58
C SER A 119 -3.99 -15.74 13.49
N ILE A 120 -3.31 -15.83 12.35
CA ILE A 120 -3.67 -15.13 11.12
C ILE A 120 -4.18 -16.16 10.12
N LYS A 121 -5.35 -15.90 9.53
CA LYS A 121 -5.96 -16.75 8.52
C LYS A 121 -6.14 -16.01 7.20
N LEU A 122 -5.77 -16.66 6.11
CA LEU A 122 -6.06 -16.22 4.76
C LEU A 122 -7.51 -16.57 4.40
N VAL A 123 -8.37 -15.56 4.38
CA VAL A 123 -9.79 -15.73 4.03
C VAL A 123 -9.93 -15.89 2.52
N SER A 124 -9.35 -14.96 1.76
CA SER A 124 -9.38 -14.99 0.30
C SER A 124 -8.21 -14.21 -0.30
N LEU A 125 -7.98 -14.42 -1.59
CA LEU A 125 -6.96 -13.74 -2.37
C LEU A 125 -7.60 -13.33 -3.71
N ALA A 126 -7.52 -12.05 -4.06
CA ALA A 126 -7.99 -11.55 -5.36
C ALA A 126 -7.16 -12.14 -6.52
N ARG A 127 -7.54 -11.88 -7.76
CA ARG A 127 -6.72 -12.20 -8.95
C ARG A 127 -6.15 -10.93 -9.54
N GLY A 128 -5.03 -11.06 -10.23
CA GLY A 128 -4.33 -9.96 -10.90
C GLY A 128 -2.84 -9.98 -10.59
N GLU A 129 -2.12 -8.99 -11.11
CA GLU A 129 -0.67 -8.85 -10.94
C GLU A 129 -0.27 -8.55 -9.48
N LYS A 130 -1.08 -7.75 -8.78
CA LYS A 130 -0.89 -7.38 -7.36
C LYS A 130 -2.16 -7.72 -6.58
N PRO A 131 -2.43 -9.01 -6.34
CA PRO A 131 -3.70 -9.43 -5.78
C PRO A 131 -3.79 -9.02 -4.30
N GLU A 132 -4.91 -8.39 -3.95
CA GLU A 132 -5.28 -8.09 -2.57
C GLU A 132 -5.51 -9.38 -1.78
N ALA A 133 -4.96 -9.44 -0.57
CA ALA A 133 -5.19 -10.53 0.37
C ALA A 133 -6.22 -10.09 1.42
N ARG A 134 -7.24 -10.91 1.65
CA ARG A 134 -8.18 -10.75 2.74
C ARG A 134 -7.81 -11.68 3.88
N LEU A 135 -7.62 -11.11 5.06
CA LEU A 135 -7.11 -11.79 6.24
C LEU A 135 -8.06 -11.63 7.41
N ARG A 136 -7.94 -12.53 8.38
CA ARG A 136 -8.55 -12.41 9.70
C ARG A 136 -7.50 -12.75 10.75
N PHE A 137 -7.30 -11.84 11.69
CA PHE A 137 -6.44 -12.06 12.86
C PHE A 137 -7.30 -12.30 14.09
N GLY A 138 -6.98 -13.28 14.92
CA GLY A 138 -7.70 -13.54 16.16
C GLY A 138 -7.30 -14.87 16.78
N THR A 139 -8.00 -15.26 17.85
CA THR A 139 -7.64 -16.43 18.65
C THR A 139 -7.49 -17.68 17.80
N ALA A 140 -6.39 -18.42 18.02
CA ALA A 140 -6.19 -19.71 17.39
C ALA A 140 -7.33 -20.65 17.79
N PRO A 141 -7.94 -21.39 16.84
CA PRO A 141 -8.98 -22.36 17.14
C PRO A 141 -8.47 -23.52 18.02
#